data_AF-A0A924DHQ0-F1
#
_entry.id   AF-A0A924DHQ0-F1
#
_cell.length_a   1.000
_cell.length_b   1.000
_cell.length_c   1.000
_cell.angle_alpha   90.00
_cell.angle_beta   90.00
_cell.angle_gamma   90.00
#
_symmetry.space_group_name_H-M   'P 1'
#
loop_
_entity.id
_entity.type
_entity.pdbx_description
1 polymer ?
#
loop_
_entity_poly.entity_id
_entity_poly.type
_entity_poly.pdbx_seq_one_letter_code
_entity_poly.pdbx_strand_id
1 'polypeptide(L)' 'ENKNPVSIKFVLKSVEESGGIAYAETKMNEYRDEALAILHSFEASPVRNALEELVRYTTDRKY' A
#
# COMPACT_ATOMS: atom_id res chain seq x y z
N GLU A 1 -19.32 -8.86 20.85
CA GLU A 1 -18.94 -8.81 19.42
C GLU A 1 -17.64 -9.60 19.19
N ASN A 2 -17.53 -10.27 18.04
CA ASN A 2 -16.61 -11.38 17.72
C ASN A 2 -15.13 -11.15 18.09
N LYS A 3 -14.70 -11.63 19.27
CA LYS A 3 -13.28 -11.79 19.66
C LYS A 3 -12.90 -13.27 19.82
N ASN A 4 -13.53 -14.18 19.07
CA ASN A 4 -13.16 -15.59 19.16
C ASN A 4 -11.77 -15.79 18.54
N PRO A 5 -10.74 -16.13 19.32
CA PRO A 5 -9.35 -16.25 18.83
C PRO A 5 -9.20 -17.30 17.73
N VAL A 6 -10.06 -18.32 17.72
CA VAL A 6 -10.04 -19.40 16.72
C VAL A 6 -10.49 -18.88 15.36
N SER A 7 -11.56 -18.09 15.32
CA SER A 7 -12.09 -17.49 14.09
C SER A 7 -11.10 -16.49 13.49
N ILE A 8 -10.42 -15.69 14.32
CA ILE A 8 -9.40 -14.74 13.87
C ILE A 8 -8.20 -15.46 13.24
N LYS A 9 -7.71 -16.54 13.88
CA LYS A 9 -6.61 -17.35 13.33
C LYS A 9 -6.97 -18.01 12.00
N PHE A 10 -8.20 -18.49 11.86
CA PHE A 10 -8.68 -19.08 10.61
C PHE A 10 -8.70 -18.07 9.46
N VAL A 11 -9.19 -16.84 9.72
CA VAL A 11 -9.21 -15.77 8.72
C VAL A 11 -7.79 -15.36 8.32
N LEU A 12 -6.88 -15.16 9.28
CA LEU A 12 -5.48 -14.85 9.00
C LEU A 12 -4.82 -15.92 8.11
N LYS A 13 -4.98 -17.19 8.47
CA LYS A 13 -4.43 -18.30 7.70
C LYS A 13 -5.02 -18.37 6.28
N SER A 14 -6.32 -18.12 6.13
CA SER A 14 -6.98 -18.10 4.83
C SER A 14 -6.49 -16.95 3.94
N VAL A 15 -6.21 -15.78 4.53
CA VAL A 15 -5.66 -14.61 3.82
C VAL A 15 -4.20 -14.85 3.41
N GLU A 16 -3.41 -15.49 4.27
CA GLU A 16 -2.03 -15.90 3.94
C GLU A 16 -2.00 -16.97 2.84
N GLU A 17 -2.80 -18.04 2.97
CA GLU A 17 -2.85 -19.15 2.00
C GLU A 17 -3.38 -18.71 0.62
N SER A 18 -4.26 -17.72 0.58
CA SER A 18 -4.76 -17.13 -0.68
C SER A 18 -3.80 -16.13 -1.32
N GLY A 19 -2.66 -15.83 -0.68
CA GLY A 19 -1.71 -14.83 -1.16
C GLY A 19 -2.23 -13.40 -1.09
N GLY A 20 -3.28 -13.15 -0.30
CA GLY A 20 -3.96 -11.85 -0.23
C GLY A 20 -3.06 -10.71 0.24
N ILE A 21 -2.10 -10.98 1.12
CA ILE A 21 -1.11 -9.99 1.58
C ILE A 21 -0.17 -9.59 0.42
N ALA A 22 0.38 -10.57 -0.31
CA ALA A 22 1.25 -10.31 -1.44
C ALA A 22 0.51 -9.58 -2.58
N TYR A 23 -0.74 -9.94 -2.82
CA TYR A 23 -1.60 -9.23 -3.77
C TYR A 23 -1.83 -7.77 -3.35
N ALA A 24 -2.15 -7.53 -2.08
CA ALA A 24 -2.38 -6.19 -1.55
C ALA A 24 -1.11 -5.33 -1.65
N GLU A 25 0.06 -5.89 -1.33
CA GLU A 25 1.36 -5.23 -1.48
C GLU A 25 1.64 -4.88 -2.95
N THR A 26 1.41 -5.83 -3.86
CA THR A 26 1.58 -5.60 -5.30
C THR A 26 0.67 -4.47 -5.78
N LYS A 27 -0.61 -4.51 -5.44
CA LYS A 27 -1.58 -3.47 -5.82
C LYS A 27 -1.25 -2.10 -5.22
N MET A 28 -0.77 -2.06 -3.97
CA MET A 28 -0.32 -0.82 -3.35
C MET A 28 0.85 -0.20 -4.12
N ASN A 29 1.83 -1.01 -4.51
CA ASN A 29 2.98 -0.56 -5.31
C ASN A 29 2.57 -0.09 -6.71
N GLU A 30 1.65 -0.81 -7.37
CA GLU A 30 1.10 -0.39 -8.68
C GLU A 30 0.45 1.01 -8.59
N TYR A 31 -0.44 1.24 -7.61
CA TYR A 31 -1.08 2.54 -7.45
C TYR A 31 -0.10 3.66 -7.09
N ARG A 32 0.93 3.35 -6.29
CA ARG A 32 2.01 4.30 -5.99
C ARG A 32 2.70 4.75 -7.27
N ASP A 33 3.09 3.79 -8.11
CA ASP A 33 3.86 4.05 -9.32
C ASP A 33 3.02 4.82 -10.36
N GLU A 34 1.73 4.48 -10.50
CA GLU A 34 0.78 5.26 -11.32
C GLU A 34 0.63 6.71 -10.83
N ALA A 35 0.50 6.91 -9.51
CA ALA A 35 0.40 8.25 -8.93
C ALA A 35 1.67 9.08 -9.16
N LEU A 36 2.86 8.47 -9.01
CA LEU A 36 4.13 9.12 -9.30
C LEU A 36 4.28 9.47 -10.78
N ALA A 37 3.86 8.59 -11.68
CA ALA A 37 3.87 8.85 -13.12
C ALA A 37 2.98 10.06 -13.49
N ILE A 38 1.78 10.15 -12.92
CA ILE A 38 0.91 11.32 -13.08
C ILE A 38 1.59 12.57 -12.53
N LEU A 39 2.19 12.49 -11.35
CA LEU A 39 2.85 13.62 -10.72
C LEU A 39 4.06 14.13 -11.54
N HIS A 40 4.79 13.23 -12.21
CA HIS A 40 5.92 13.58 -13.09
C HIS A 40 5.49 14.16 -14.44
N SER A 41 4.20 14.11 -14.79
CA SER A 41 3.67 14.85 -15.94
C SER A 41 3.63 16.38 -15.71
N PHE A 42 3.73 16.82 -14.46
CA PHE A 42 3.79 18.24 -14.10
C PHE A 42 5.24 18.73 -14.01
N GLU A 43 5.44 20.02 -14.32
CA GLU A 43 6.74 20.67 -14.17
C GLU A 43 7.27 20.58 -12.73
N ALA A 44 8.60 20.56 -12.62
CA ALA A 44 9.27 20.50 -11.33
C ALA A 44 8.94 21.73 -10.50
N SER A 45 8.38 21.49 -9.31
CA SER A 45 8.04 22.53 -8.36
C SER A 45 8.21 22.01 -6.93
N PRO A 46 8.39 22.91 -5.93
CA PRO A 46 8.42 22.52 -4.53
C PRO A 46 7.17 21.73 -4.11
N VAL A 47 6.00 22.09 -4.66
CA VAL A 47 4.73 21.40 -4.38
C VAL A 47 4.74 19.98 -4.94
N ARG A 48 5.18 19.79 -6.18
CA ARG A 48 5.31 18.46 -6.79
C ARG A 48 6.22 17.56 -5.95
N ASN A 49 7.37 18.08 -5.53
CA ASN A 49 8.32 17.31 -4.73
C ASN A 49 7.74 16.93 -3.35
N ALA A 50 7.03 17.85 -2.69
CA ALA A 50 6.37 17.56 -1.41
C ALA A 50 5.28 16.47 -1.54
N LEU A 51 4.50 16.48 -2.63
CA LEU A 51 3.52 15.44 -2.92
C LEU A 51 4.17 14.08 -3.19
N GLU A 52 5.31 14.07 -3.90
CA GLU A 52 6.09 12.84 -4.12
C GLU A 52 6.60 12.25 -2.79
N GLU A 53 7.14 13.09 -1.90
CA GLU A 53 7.57 12.66 -0.57
C GLU A 53 6.42 12.09 0.25
N LEU A 54 5.23 12.69 0.20
CA LEU A 54 4.05 12.19 0.89
C LEU A 54 3.62 10.80 0.39
N VAL A 55 3.62 10.59 -0.93
CA VAL A 55 3.29 9.30 -1.56
C VAL A 55 4.31 8.24 -1.15
N ARG A 56 5.61 8.57 -1.15
CA ARG A 56 6.66 7.66 -0.69
C ARG A 56 6.53 7.33 0.79
N TYR A 57 6.33 8.34 1.64
CA TYR A 57 6.20 8.15 3.09
C TYR A 57 5.04 7.20 3.48
N THR A 58 3.92 7.29 2.77
CA THR A 58 2.74 6.45 3.05
C THR A 58 2.88 5.01 2.56
N THR A 59 3.78 4.75 1.61
CA THR A 59 3.94 3.45 0.93
C THR A 59 5.21 2.69 1.32
N ASP A 60 6.32 3.37 1.65
CA ASP A 60 7.60 2.79 2.07
C ASP A 60 7.65 2.46 3.58
N ARG A 61 6.53 2.07 4.18
CA ARG A 61 6.49 1.63 5.59
C ARG A 61 7.21 0.29 5.75
N LYS A 62 8.54 0.33 5.90
CA LYS A 62 9.32 -0.80 6.42
C LYS A 62 9.01 -0.95 7.91
N TYR A 63 8.27 -2.01 8.26
CA TYR A 63 8.19 -2.55 9.62
C TYR A 63 9.26 -3.63 9.80
#